data_AF-A0A2S2PPU6-F1
#
_entry.id   AF-A0A2S2PPU6-F1
#
_cell.length_a   1.000
_cell.length_b   1.000
_cell.length_c   1.000
_cell.angle_alpha   90.00
_cell.angle_beta   90.00
_cell.angle_gamma   90.00
#
_symmetry.space_group_name_H-M   'P 1'
#
loop_
_entity.id
_entity.type
_entity.pdbx_description
1 polymer ?
#
loop_
_entity_poly.entity_id
_entity_poly.type
_entity_poly.pdbx_seq_one_letter_code
_entity_poly.pdbx_strand_id
1 'polypeptide(L)'
;TLTQILKKLVERDSCKQNLKSLSEKFMIDQYTYKKANANQWMEAFEKECERFYITEDEKKIEMLRYFLDKASLDWYNSMIMKVTIKTEWNVWKSKFCETYVNKGWNPIMYALSFKYMEGSLVDYAVKKERILLEVRKTIDLGTLIDIIAAGLPNNILHRIDRESLKETEDLFNELNKYEYLTKNKNFKRGKNTNTDYEETPNVKEPCKTCKKLNKGTRFHPEEKCWFKIKADEKHKNSPIRQVNASMIEAELIEENQKNE
;
A
#
# COMPACT_ATOMS: atom_id res chain seq x y z
N THR A 1 -43.61 38.67 0.22
CA THR A 1 -43.76 37.73 1.36
C THR A 1 -42.41 37.48 2.03
N LEU A 2 -42.39 37.09 3.30
CA LEU A 2 -41.17 36.79 4.09
C LEU A 2 -40.24 35.78 3.38
N THR A 3 -40.83 34.88 2.59
CA THR A 3 -40.15 33.93 1.69
C THR A 3 -39.36 34.57 0.54
N GLN A 4 -39.81 35.69 -0.02
CA GLN A 4 -39.04 36.45 -1.03
C GLN A 4 -37.85 37.19 -0.41
N ILE A 5 -37.97 37.61 0.85
CA ILE A 5 -36.87 38.27 1.58
C ILE A 5 -35.81 37.23 1.96
N LEU A 6 -36.23 36.06 2.44
CA LEU A 6 -35.34 34.92 2.70
C LEU A 6 -34.63 34.45 1.43
N LYS A 7 -35.34 34.30 0.30
CA LYS A 7 -34.71 33.99 -0.99
C LYS A 7 -33.68 35.04 -1.39
N LYS A 8 -34.02 36.33 -1.30
CA LYS A 8 -33.08 37.43 -1.61
C LYS A 8 -31.87 37.49 -0.68
N LEU A 9 -32.00 37.08 0.57
CA LEU A 9 -30.88 37.01 1.52
C LEU A 9 -29.96 35.83 1.21
N VAL A 10 -30.52 34.64 0.95
CA VAL A 10 -29.76 33.46 0.49
C VAL A 10 -29.08 33.72 -0.86
N GLU A 11 -29.78 34.37 -1.80
CA GLU A 11 -29.23 34.78 -3.09
C GLU A 11 -28.10 35.80 -2.92
N ARG A 12 -28.24 36.79 -2.02
CA ARG A 12 -27.19 37.78 -1.71
C ARG A 12 -25.94 37.16 -1.09
N ASP A 13 -26.08 36.18 -0.22
CA ASP A 13 -24.95 35.46 0.37
C ASP A 13 -24.29 34.49 -0.64
N SER A 14 -25.07 33.92 -1.56
CA SER A 14 -24.57 33.00 -2.60
C SER A 14 -23.80 33.70 -3.74
N CYS A 15 -24.05 34.99 -3.99
CA CYS A 15 -23.59 35.66 -5.22
C CYS A 15 -22.15 36.21 -5.15
N LYS A 16 -21.47 36.16 -3.99
CA LYS A 16 -20.08 36.65 -3.83
C LYS A 16 -19.21 35.85 -2.88
N GLN A 17 -19.49 34.58 -2.63
CA GLN A 17 -18.45 33.72 -2.04
C GLN A 17 -17.45 33.37 -3.14
N ASN A 18 -16.24 33.91 -3.02
CA ASN A 18 -15.12 33.50 -3.87
C ASN A 18 -14.90 32.00 -3.68
N LEU A 19 -15.09 31.19 -4.71
CA LEU A 19 -14.93 29.73 -4.62
C LEU A 19 -13.57 29.34 -4.04
N LYS A 20 -12.53 30.17 -4.26
CA LYS A 20 -11.21 29.97 -3.67
C LYS A 20 -11.21 30.11 -2.15
N SER A 21 -11.88 31.11 -1.59
CA SER A 21 -11.95 31.26 -0.12
C SER A 21 -12.88 30.24 0.52
N LEU A 22 -13.83 29.70 -0.26
CA LEU A 22 -14.68 28.60 0.16
C LEU A 22 -13.91 27.27 0.14
N SER A 23 -13.07 27.04 -0.87
CA SER A 23 -12.27 25.81 -0.99
C SER A 23 -11.29 25.66 0.18
N GLU A 24 -10.74 26.77 0.68
CA GLU A 24 -9.88 26.79 1.88
C GLU A 24 -10.60 26.32 3.17
N LYS A 25 -11.94 26.29 3.18
CA LYS A 25 -12.74 25.82 4.33
C LYS A 25 -13.15 24.35 4.23
N PHE A 26 -12.93 23.70 3.09
CA PHE A 26 -13.27 22.30 2.93
C PHE A 26 -12.33 21.44 3.78
N MET A 27 -12.88 20.42 4.42
CA MET A 27 -12.11 19.45 5.20
C MET A 27 -11.80 18.21 4.36
N ILE A 28 -11.23 18.43 3.18
CA ILE A 28 -10.79 17.37 2.27
C ILE A 28 -9.41 17.71 1.72
N ASP A 29 -8.54 16.70 1.69
CA ASP A 29 -7.22 16.84 1.09
C ASP A 29 -7.32 16.92 -0.44
N GLN A 30 -6.30 17.54 -1.03
CA GLN A 30 -6.10 17.52 -2.47
C GLN A 30 -6.02 16.07 -2.97
N TYR A 31 -6.72 15.77 -4.07
CA TYR A 31 -6.66 14.48 -4.72
C TYR A 31 -5.25 14.20 -5.22
N THR A 32 -4.70 13.06 -4.80
CA THR A 32 -3.43 12.54 -5.32
C THR A 32 -3.62 11.13 -5.83
N TYR A 33 -3.29 10.92 -7.11
CA TYR A 33 -3.56 9.65 -7.80
C TYR A 33 -2.91 8.42 -7.13
N LYS A 34 -1.84 8.63 -6.35
CA LYS A 34 -1.05 7.55 -5.72
C LYS A 34 -1.69 6.99 -4.45
N LYS A 35 -2.52 7.76 -3.77
CA LYS A 35 -2.92 7.47 -2.38
C LYS A 35 -4.42 7.44 -2.18
N ALA A 36 -5.17 8.25 -2.92
CA ALA A 36 -6.61 8.36 -2.72
C ALA A 36 -7.37 7.32 -3.55
N ASN A 37 -8.32 6.64 -2.92
CA ASN A 37 -9.35 5.92 -3.65
C ASN A 37 -10.29 6.94 -4.32
N ALA A 38 -10.29 6.99 -5.66
CA ALA A 38 -11.04 8.00 -6.41
C ALA A 38 -12.53 8.05 -6.05
N ASN A 39 -13.17 6.89 -5.83
CA ASN A 39 -14.58 6.84 -5.47
C ASN A 39 -14.82 7.42 -4.07
N GLN A 40 -14.04 6.99 -3.09
CA GLN A 40 -14.19 7.47 -1.71
C GLN A 40 -13.87 8.96 -1.57
N TRP A 41 -12.83 9.42 -2.29
CA TRP A 41 -12.47 10.82 -2.31
C TRP A 41 -13.56 11.68 -2.96
N MET A 42 -14.14 11.21 -4.07
CA MET A 42 -15.23 11.91 -4.75
C MET A 42 -16.50 11.98 -3.88
N GLU A 43 -16.83 10.91 -3.15
CA GLU A 43 -17.91 10.94 -2.15
C GLU A 43 -17.65 11.98 -1.04
N ALA A 44 -16.42 12.09 -0.56
CA ALA A 44 -16.04 13.08 0.44
C ALA A 44 -16.16 14.51 -0.12
N PHE A 45 -15.75 14.72 -1.37
CA PHE A 45 -15.88 16.01 -2.05
C PHE A 45 -17.35 16.43 -2.18
N GLU A 46 -18.23 15.51 -2.61
CA GLU A 46 -19.66 15.79 -2.73
C GLU A 46 -20.30 16.16 -1.38
N LYS A 47 -19.92 15.47 -0.30
CA LYS A 47 -20.38 15.79 1.06
C LYS A 47 -19.95 17.19 1.50
N GLU A 48 -18.74 17.63 1.14
CA GLU A 48 -18.30 18.99 1.43
C GLU A 48 -19.06 20.01 0.57
N CYS A 49 -19.33 19.72 -0.70
CA CYS A 49 -20.23 20.54 -1.51
C CYS A 49 -21.62 20.69 -0.87
N GLU A 50 -22.20 19.60 -0.38
CA GLU A 50 -23.48 19.61 0.35
C GLU A 50 -23.41 20.42 1.64
N ARG A 51 -22.33 20.27 2.43
CA ARG A 51 -22.09 21.00 3.68
C ARG A 51 -22.09 22.52 3.48
N PHE A 52 -21.60 22.97 2.33
CA PHE A 52 -21.53 24.38 1.95
C PHE A 52 -22.65 24.80 0.98
N TYR A 53 -23.69 23.99 0.82
CA TYR A 53 -24.86 24.26 -0.03
C TYR A 53 -24.52 24.55 -1.51
N ILE A 54 -23.42 23.97 -2.01
CA ILE A 54 -23.05 24.00 -3.43
C ILE A 54 -23.89 22.96 -4.16
N THR A 55 -25.09 23.38 -4.58
CA THR A 55 -26.08 22.51 -5.21
C THR A 55 -26.01 22.54 -6.74
N GLU A 56 -25.57 23.65 -7.32
CA GLU A 56 -25.42 23.82 -8.77
C GLU A 56 -24.24 23.00 -9.32
N ASP A 57 -24.51 22.21 -10.35
CA ASP A 57 -23.50 21.34 -10.98
C ASP A 57 -22.31 22.13 -11.53
N GLU A 58 -22.55 23.27 -12.18
CA GLU A 58 -21.50 24.15 -12.70
C GLU A 58 -20.56 24.60 -11.58
N LYS A 59 -21.11 24.98 -10.42
CA LYS A 59 -20.32 25.40 -9.25
C LYS A 59 -19.54 24.23 -8.64
N LYS A 60 -20.10 23.01 -8.61
CA LYS A 60 -19.35 21.82 -8.18
C LYS A 60 -18.17 21.55 -9.10
N ILE A 61 -18.37 21.66 -10.41
CA ILE A 61 -17.30 21.50 -11.41
C ILE A 61 -16.23 22.58 -11.22
N GLU A 62 -16.61 23.86 -11.08
CA GLU A 62 -15.64 24.92 -10.82
C GLU A 62 -14.86 24.72 -9.51
N MET A 63 -15.54 24.21 -8.48
CA MET A 63 -14.93 23.95 -7.19
C MET A 63 -13.92 22.81 -7.25
N LEU A 64 -14.20 21.77 -8.06
CA LEU A 64 -13.35 20.58 -8.18
C LEU A 64 -11.88 20.91 -8.47
N ARG A 65 -11.62 21.89 -9.35
CA ARG A 65 -10.25 22.25 -9.78
C ARG A 65 -9.32 22.63 -8.62
N TYR A 66 -9.86 23.16 -7.52
CA TYR A 66 -9.07 23.61 -6.38
C TYR A 66 -8.53 22.44 -5.54
N PHE A 67 -9.08 21.24 -5.74
CA PHE A 67 -8.71 20.04 -4.99
C PHE A 67 -7.99 19.01 -5.85
N LEU A 68 -7.51 19.38 -7.04
CA LEU A 68 -6.78 18.47 -7.92
C LEU A 68 -5.28 18.80 -7.87
N ASP A 69 -4.45 17.75 -7.77
CA ASP A 69 -3.01 17.91 -7.99
C ASP A 69 -2.69 18.31 -9.43
N LYS A 70 -1.43 18.68 -9.71
CA LYS A 70 -1.04 19.19 -11.03
C LYS A 70 -1.43 18.24 -12.18
N ALA A 71 -1.21 16.94 -12.00
CA ALA A 71 -1.54 15.94 -13.02
C ALA A 71 -3.05 15.78 -13.20
N SER A 72 -3.82 15.86 -12.11
CA SER A 72 -5.27 15.76 -12.14
C SER A 72 -5.94 17.04 -12.65
N LEU A 73 -5.27 18.19 -12.51
CA LEU A 73 -5.70 19.44 -13.09
C LEU A 73 -5.59 19.43 -14.62
N ASP A 74 -4.59 18.76 -15.20
CA ASP A 74 -4.49 18.57 -16.65
C ASP A 74 -5.66 17.75 -17.19
N TRP A 75 -6.11 16.73 -16.45
CA TRP A 75 -7.34 16.00 -16.75
C TRP A 75 -8.57 16.90 -16.70
N TYR A 76 -8.69 17.75 -15.66
CA TYR A 76 -9.79 18.70 -15.54
C TYR A 76 -9.85 19.64 -16.75
N ASN A 77 -8.72 20.23 -17.13
CA ASN A 77 -8.63 21.12 -18.30
C ASN A 77 -9.03 20.39 -19.59
N SER A 78 -8.63 19.13 -19.72
CA SER A 78 -9.04 18.28 -20.84
C SER A 78 -10.56 18.01 -20.84
N MET A 79 -11.17 17.82 -19.67
CA MET A 79 -12.62 17.62 -19.54
C MET A 79 -13.41 18.89 -19.85
N ILE A 80 -12.93 20.06 -19.44
CA ILE A 80 -13.53 21.33 -19.84
C ILE A 80 -13.65 21.43 -21.37
N MET A 81 -12.64 20.98 -22.11
CA MET A 81 -12.67 20.98 -23.58
C MET A 81 -13.61 19.91 -24.17
N LYS A 82 -13.70 18.73 -23.55
CA LYS A 82 -14.46 17.58 -24.09
C LYS A 82 -15.96 17.62 -23.77
N VAL A 83 -16.31 18.03 -22.55
CA VAL A 83 -17.67 17.92 -22.01
C VAL A 83 -18.21 19.25 -21.50
N THR A 84 -17.38 20.27 -21.33
CA THR A 84 -17.75 21.62 -20.85
C THR A 84 -18.26 21.66 -19.41
N ILE A 85 -18.36 22.88 -18.87
CA ILE A 85 -18.82 23.14 -17.50
C ILE A 85 -20.33 23.03 -17.31
N LYS A 86 -21.09 23.11 -18.41
CA LYS A 86 -22.57 23.12 -18.39
C LYS A 86 -23.18 21.72 -18.29
N THR A 87 -22.34 20.70 -18.29
CA THR A 87 -22.78 19.30 -18.23
C THR A 87 -23.09 18.91 -16.79
N GLU A 88 -24.02 17.96 -16.64
CA GLU A 88 -24.38 17.41 -15.34
C GLU A 88 -23.15 16.91 -14.56
N TRP A 89 -23.16 17.17 -13.25
CA TRP A 89 -22.10 16.77 -12.34
C TRP A 89 -21.84 15.26 -12.37
N ASN A 90 -22.90 14.45 -12.53
CA ASN A 90 -22.80 13.00 -12.59
C ASN A 90 -21.91 12.50 -13.73
N VAL A 91 -21.86 13.21 -14.87
CA VAL A 91 -20.97 12.87 -15.99
C VAL A 91 -19.52 13.12 -15.59
N TRP A 92 -19.24 14.24 -14.94
CA TRP A 92 -17.91 14.58 -14.42
C TRP A 92 -17.43 13.56 -13.36
N LYS A 93 -18.30 13.25 -12.40
CA LYS A 93 -18.07 12.22 -11.37
C LYS A 93 -17.72 10.87 -12.00
N SER A 94 -18.55 10.39 -12.92
CA SER A 94 -18.34 9.12 -13.61
C SER A 94 -17.00 9.11 -14.36
N LYS A 95 -16.68 10.15 -15.14
CA LYS A 95 -15.42 10.24 -15.87
C LYS A 95 -14.20 10.32 -14.96
N PHE A 96 -14.30 11.04 -13.86
CA PHE A 96 -13.24 11.12 -12.86
C PHE A 96 -12.96 9.74 -12.28
N CYS A 97 -13.99 9.08 -11.76
CA CYS A 97 -13.88 7.75 -11.20
C CYS A 97 -13.37 6.74 -12.23
N GLU A 98 -13.87 6.75 -13.47
CA GLU A 98 -13.40 5.87 -14.54
C GLU A 98 -11.91 6.07 -14.86
N THR A 99 -11.43 7.31 -14.86
CA THR A 99 -10.04 7.64 -15.17
C THR A 99 -9.09 7.23 -14.04
N TYR A 100 -9.52 7.44 -12.79
CA TYR A 100 -8.65 7.37 -11.62
C TYR A 100 -8.90 6.17 -10.71
N VAL A 101 -9.96 5.40 -10.92
CA VAL A 101 -10.21 4.19 -10.14
C VAL A 101 -9.09 3.19 -10.39
N ASN A 102 -8.39 2.83 -9.32
CA ASN A 102 -7.41 1.76 -9.39
C ASN A 102 -8.15 0.42 -9.38
N LYS A 103 -8.31 -0.19 -10.57
CA LYS A 103 -8.91 -1.53 -10.73
C LYS A 103 -7.91 -2.67 -10.54
N GLY A 104 -6.65 -2.36 -10.23
CA GLY A 104 -5.60 -3.35 -10.05
C GLY A 104 -5.67 -4.05 -8.70
N TRP A 105 -5.13 -5.27 -8.63
CA TRP A 105 -5.01 -6.02 -7.37
C TRP A 105 -3.93 -5.47 -6.43
N ASN A 106 -2.98 -4.68 -6.95
CA ASN A 106 -1.83 -4.22 -6.17
C ASN A 106 -2.19 -3.48 -4.87
N PRO A 107 -3.13 -2.52 -4.84
CA PRO A 107 -3.52 -1.86 -3.59
C PRO A 107 -4.17 -2.82 -2.60
N ILE A 108 -5.00 -3.75 -3.09
CA ILE A 108 -5.66 -4.78 -2.27
C ILE A 108 -4.60 -5.70 -1.66
N MET A 109 -3.69 -6.22 -2.48
CA MET A 109 -2.61 -7.10 -2.04
C MET A 109 -1.68 -6.40 -1.06
N TYR A 110 -1.37 -5.12 -1.30
CA TYR A 110 -0.60 -4.31 -0.37
C TYR A 110 -1.34 -4.16 0.97
N ALA A 111 -2.62 -3.80 0.93
CA ALA A 111 -3.44 -3.62 2.11
C ALA A 111 -3.51 -4.89 2.95
N LEU A 112 -3.72 -6.06 2.33
CA LEU A 112 -3.77 -7.35 3.01
C LEU A 112 -2.41 -7.80 3.54
N SER A 113 -1.32 -7.64 2.76
CA SER A 113 0.03 -8.08 3.13
C SER A 113 0.81 -7.12 4.05
N PHE A 114 0.31 -5.89 4.25
CA PHE A 114 0.94 -4.91 5.14
C PHE A 114 1.06 -5.48 6.55
N LYS A 115 2.28 -5.57 7.09
CA LYS A 115 2.55 -6.19 8.38
C LYS A 115 3.48 -5.33 9.22
N TYR A 116 3.44 -5.54 10.53
CA TYR A 116 4.32 -4.85 11.46
C TYR A 116 5.77 -5.24 11.19
N MET A 117 6.64 -4.23 11.10
CA MET A 117 8.09 -4.41 10.93
C MET A 117 8.84 -3.83 12.12
N GLU A 118 8.56 -2.57 12.45
CA GLU A 118 9.20 -1.81 13.52
C GLU A 118 8.33 -0.62 13.95
N GLY A 119 8.69 0.01 15.07
CA GLY A 119 7.99 1.16 15.63
C GLY A 119 6.90 0.81 16.64
N SER A 120 5.98 1.75 16.85
CA SER A 120 4.80 1.60 17.71
C SER A 120 3.83 0.58 17.11
N LEU A 121 3.30 -0.33 17.94
CA LEU A 121 2.29 -1.31 17.55
C LEU A 121 0.96 -0.61 17.24
N VAL A 122 0.60 0.38 18.04
CA VAL A 122 -0.61 1.17 17.83
C VAL A 122 -0.52 1.95 16.52
N ASP A 123 0.62 2.57 16.23
CA ASP A 123 0.81 3.32 14.99
C ASP A 123 0.69 2.41 13.77
N TYR A 124 1.23 1.19 13.86
CA TYR A 124 1.03 0.17 12.85
C TYR A 124 -0.45 -0.18 12.67
N ALA A 125 -1.16 -0.43 13.77
CA ALA A 125 -2.55 -0.88 13.75
C ALA A 125 -3.48 0.19 13.14
N VAL A 126 -3.34 1.46 13.57
CA VAL A 126 -4.05 2.61 12.99
C VAL A 126 -3.73 2.78 11.51
N LYS A 127 -2.45 2.63 11.13
CA LYS A 127 -2.05 2.73 9.73
C LYS A 127 -2.63 1.60 8.89
N LYS A 128 -2.63 0.37 9.40
CA LYS A 128 -3.19 -0.81 8.73
C LYS A 128 -4.70 -0.67 8.55
N GLU A 129 -5.41 -0.24 9.59
CA GLU A 129 -6.85 0.06 9.54
C GLU A 129 -7.17 1.06 8.42
N ARG A 130 -6.48 2.21 8.40
CA ARG A 130 -6.66 3.23 7.35
C ARG A 130 -6.47 2.64 5.94
N ILE A 131 -5.39 1.86 5.72
CA ILE A 131 -5.10 1.27 4.40
C ILE A 131 -6.20 0.27 3.99
N LEU A 132 -6.74 -0.51 4.93
CA LEU A 132 -7.82 -1.46 4.65
C LEU A 132 -9.12 -0.72 4.27
N LEU A 133 -9.47 0.34 5.01
CA LEU A 133 -10.65 1.15 4.74
C LEU A 133 -10.55 1.91 3.40
N GLU A 134 -9.36 2.35 3.01
CA GLU A 134 -9.09 2.96 1.69
C GLU A 134 -9.41 1.99 0.53
N VAL A 135 -9.17 0.69 0.73
CA VAL A 135 -9.48 -0.33 -0.27
C VAL A 135 -10.95 -0.76 -0.18
N ARG A 136 -11.47 -0.96 1.03
CA ARG A 136 -12.83 -1.46 1.27
C ARG A 136 -13.42 -0.84 2.53
N LYS A 137 -14.21 0.22 2.33
CA LYS A 137 -14.95 0.93 3.39
C LYS A 137 -16.03 0.10 4.06
N THR A 138 -16.55 -0.93 3.38
CA THR A 138 -17.64 -1.79 3.86
C THR A 138 -17.15 -3.06 4.55
N ILE A 139 -15.87 -3.14 4.90
CA ILE A 139 -15.31 -4.27 5.65
C ILE A 139 -15.99 -4.36 7.02
N ASP A 140 -16.33 -5.56 7.46
CA ASP A 140 -16.88 -5.78 8.79
C ASP A 140 -15.80 -5.62 9.86
N LEU A 141 -16.20 -5.14 11.04
CA LEU A 141 -15.29 -4.87 12.16
C LEU A 141 -14.51 -6.11 12.60
N GLY A 142 -15.15 -7.28 12.63
CA GLY A 142 -14.50 -8.53 13.02
C GLY A 142 -13.34 -8.89 12.08
N THR A 143 -13.61 -8.90 10.78
CA THR A 143 -12.60 -9.16 9.75
C THR A 143 -11.52 -8.08 9.71
N LEU A 144 -11.89 -6.81 9.96
CA LEU A 144 -10.93 -5.71 10.06
C LEU A 144 -9.93 -5.96 11.21
N ILE A 145 -10.43 -6.31 12.40
CA ILE A 145 -9.60 -6.67 13.57
C ILE A 145 -8.72 -7.89 13.23
N ASP A 146 -9.31 -8.94 12.63
CA ASP A 146 -8.59 -10.18 12.29
C ASP A 146 -7.42 -9.92 11.34
N ILE A 147 -7.63 -9.10 10.30
CA ILE A 147 -6.59 -8.77 9.32
C ILE A 147 -5.51 -7.87 9.94
N ILE A 148 -5.86 -6.94 10.83
CA ILE A 148 -4.87 -6.13 11.54
C ILE A 148 -4.00 -7.01 12.43
N ALA A 149 -4.65 -7.88 13.22
CA ALA A 149 -3.99 -8.79 14.14
C ALA A 149 -3.09 -9.82 13.42
N ALA A 150 -3.52 -10.34 12.27
CA ALA A 150 -2.73 -11.28 11.46
C ALA A 150 -1.39 -10.70 10.97
N GLY A 151 -1.26 -9.37 10.89
CA GLY A 151 0.01 -8.71 10.53
C GLY A 151 0.92 -8.40 11.72
N LEU A 152 0.54 -8.77 12.95
CA LEU A 152 1.37 -8.60 14.14
C LEU A 152 2.40 -9.74 14.28
N PRO A 153 3.50 -9.50 15.02
CA PRO A 153 4.42 -10.57 15.41
C PRO A 153 3.75 -11.63 16.29
N ASN A 154 4.04 -12.92 16.05
CA ASN A 154 3.45 -14.04 16.80
C ASN A 154 3.57 -13.92 18.32
N ASN A 155 4.69 -13.34 18.81
CA ASN A 155 4.93 -13.16 20.25
C ASN A 155 3.99 -12.14 20.91
N ILE A 156 3.34 -11.29 20.13
CA ILE A 156 2.30 -10.34 20.57
C ILE A 156 0.93 -10.97 20.31
N LEU A 157 0.70 -11.53 19.12
CA LEU A 157 -0.56 -12.15 18.74
C LEU A 157 -1.03 -13.20 19.76
N HIS A 158 -0.12 -14.07 20.23
CA HIS A 158 -0.47 -15.12 21.22
C HIS A 158 -0.84 -14.58 22.60
N ARG A 159 -0.62 -13.29 22.87
CA ARG A 159 -0.95 -12.65 24.16
C ARG A 159 -2.29 -11.91 24.10
N ILE A 160 -2.84 -11.72 22.90
CA ILE A 160 -4.10 -11.05 22.68
C ILE A 160 -5.19 -12.10 22.69
N ASP A 161 -6.16 -11.93 23.58
CA ASP A 161 -7.39 -12.72 23.55
C ASP A 161 -8.28 -12.19 22.42
N ARG A 162 -8.71 -13.07 21.51
CA ARG A 162 -9.54 -12.68 20.37
C ARG A 162 -11.00 -12.43 20.79
N GLU A 163 -11.51 -13.17 21.77
CA GLU A 163 -12.93 -13.09 22.16
C GLU A 163 -13.26 -11.79 22.89
N SER A 164 -12.25 -11.16 23.50
CA SER A 164 -12.39 -9.87 24.17
C SER A 164 -12.51 -8.68 23.20
N LEU A 165 -12.14 -8.85 21.93
CA LEU A 165 -12.10 -7.76 20.93
C LEU A 165 -13.42 -7.63 20.17
N LYS A 166 -14.11 -6.50 20.35
CA LYS A 166 -15.36 -6.16 19.65
C LYS A 166 -15.17 -4.98 18.70
N GLU A 167 -14.42 -3.98 19.12
CA GLU A 167 -14.11 -2.77 18.36
C GLU A 167 -12.59 -2.69 18.05
N THR A 168 -12.19 -1.84 17.10
CA THR A 168 -10.76 -1.70 16.76
C THR A 168 -9.99 -1.02 17.89
N GLU A 169 -10.67 -0.18 18.68
CA GLU A 169 -10.17 0.44 19.89
C GLU A 169 -9.79 -0.57 20.97
N ASP A 170 -10.52 -1.69 21.09
CA ASP A 170 -10.18 -2.77 22.02
C ASP A 170 -8.79 -3.33 21.67
N LEU A 171 -8.54 -3.56 20.38
CA LEU A 171 -7.24 -4.04 19.89
C LEU A 171 -6.15 -2.99 20.16
N PHE A 172 -6.41 -1.70 19.93
CA PHE A 172 -5.43 -0.64 20.18
C PHE A 172 -5.07 -0.53 21.67
N ASN A 173 -6.05 -0.67 22.56
CA ASN A 173 -5.85 -0.70 24.00
C ASN A 173 -5.04 -1.91 24.45
N GLU A 174 -5.29 -3.09 23.88
CA GLU A 174 -4.48 -4.28 24.14
C GLU A 174 -3.04 -4.10 23.64
N LEU A 175 -2.84 -3.55 22.44
CA LEU A 175 -1.51 -3.32 21.88
C LEU A 175 -0.68 -2.33 22.71
N ASN A 176 -1.31 -1.30 23.28
CA ASN A 176 -0.66 -0.36 24.18
C ASN A 176 0.04 -1.05 25.35
N LYS A 177 -0.54 -2.13 25.88
CA LYS A 177 0.05 -2.91 26.99
C LYS A 177 1.39 -3.52 26.60
N TYR A 178 1.63 -3.79 25.32
CA TYR A 178 2.80 -4.48 24.80
C TYR A 178 3.84 -3.57 24.13
N GLU A 179 3.64 -2.25 24.15
CA GLU A 179 4.58 -1.28 23.54
C GLU A 179 6.00 -1.33 24.14
N TYR A 180 6.15 -1.77 25.38
CA TYR A 180 7.49 -1.93 25.99
C TYR A 180 8.31 -3.04 25.28
N LEU A 181 7.65 -4.02 24.66
CA LEU A 181 8.31 -5.11 23.94
C LEU A 181 8.95 -4.64 22.62
N THR A 182 8.48 -3.53 22.05
CA THR A 182 9.04 -2.97 20.81
C THR A 182 10.23 -2.06 21.10
N LYS A 183 10.20 -1.31 22.22
CA LYS A 183 11.27 -0.39 22.65
C LYS A 183 12.57 -1.12 23.02
N ASN A 184 12.49 -2.37 23.48
CA ASN A 184 13.67 -3.16 23.87
C ASN A 184 14.46 -3.76 22.69
N LYS A 185 14.01 -3.59 21.43
CA LYS A 185 14.75 -4.07 20.26
C LYS A 185 15.96 -3.21 19.86
N ASN A 186 16.29 -2.18 20.62
CA ASN A 186 17.58 -1.48 20.49
C ASN A 186 18.76 -2.25 21.13
N PHE A 187 18.56 -3.44 21.69
CA PHE A 187 19.65 -4.32 22.10
C PHE A 187 19.89 -5.44 21.07
N LYS A 188 20.95 -5.24 20.28
CA LYS A 188 21.66 -6.22 19.44
C LYS A 188 20.85 -6.76 18.24
N ARG A 189 21.22 -6.29 17.04
CA ARG A 189 21.29 -7.15 15.84
C ARG A 189 22.30 -8.27 16.09
N GLY A 190 21.91 -9.25 16.92
CA GLY A 190 22.54 -10.55 16.98
C GLY A 190 22.16 -11.31 15.73
N LYS A 191 23.18 -11.78 15.00
CA LYS A 191 23.02 -12.72 13.90
C LYS A 191 22.14 -13.89 14.35
N ASN A 192 21.14 -14.22 13.52
CA ASN A 192 20.45 -15.50 13.59
C ASN A 192 21.48 -16.64 13.60
N THR A 193 21.42 -17.47 14.63
CA THR A 193 21.73 -18.91 14.53
C THR A 193 20.78 -19.64 15.47
N ASN A 194 19.69 -20.17 14.90
CA ASN A 194 19.10 -21.39 15.45
C ASN A 194 20.01 -22.53 15.03
N THR A 195 20.42 -23.36 15.98
CA THR A 195 20.08 -24.79 16.06
C THR A 195 20.87 -25.42 17.21
N ASP A 196 20.14 -26.05 18.13
CA ASP A 196 20.65 -26.97 19.15
C ASP A 196 21.49 -28.07 18.52
N TYR A 197 22.77 -28.20 18.85
CA TYR A 197 23.53 -29.47 18.91
C TYR A 197 24.77 -29.23 19.79
N GLU A 198 24.96 -30.05 20.84
CA GLU A 198 26.21 -30.10 21.61
C GLU A 198 27.36 -30.59 20.72
N GLU A 199 28.36 -29.76 20.42
CA GLU A 199 29.66 -30.23 19.94
C GLU A 199 30.81 -29.40 20.55
N THR A 200 31.78 -30.14 21.08
CA THR A 200 33.05 -29.70 21.70
C THR A 200 33.82 -28.63 20.90
N PRO A 201 34.59 -27.74 21.55
CA PRO A 201 35.35 -26.69 20.87
C PRO A 201 36.53 -27.28 20.10
N ASN A 202 36.33 -27.60 18.83
CA ASN A 202 37.40 -28.04 17.95
C ASN A 202 38.19 -26.82 17.46
N VAL A 203 39.41 -26.67 17.96
CA VAL A 203 40.39 -25.64 17.59
C VAL A 203 40.62 -25.70 16.07
N LYS A 204 40.17 -24.69 15.33
CA LYS A 204 40.25 -24.68 13.87
C LYS A 204 41.71 -24.51 13.41
N GLU A 205 42.30 -25.57 12.85
CA GLU A 205 43.54 -25.47 12.07
C GLU A 205 43.31 -24.75 10.73
N PRO A 206 44.26 -23.96 10.23
CA PRO A 206 44.14 -23.28 8.94
C PRO A 206 44.24 -24.27 7.77
N CYS A 207 43.43 -24.06 6.73
CA CYS A 207 43.38 -24.91 5.55
C CYS A 207 44.75 -25.01 4.86
N LYS A 208 45.26 -26.24 4.70
CA LYS A 208 46.58 -26.49 4.11
C LYS A 208 46.63 -26.11 2.63
N THR A 209 45.53 -26.29 1.88
CA THR A 209 45.44 -25.89 0.46
C THR A 209 45.58 -24.38 0.28
N CYS A 210 44.91 -23.59 1.12
CA CYS A 210 45.00 -22.12 1.09
C CYS A 210 46.40 -21.62 1.50
N LYS A 211 47.03 -22.29 2.47
CA LYS A 211 48.41 -22.01 2.90
C LYS A 211 49.42 -22.31 1.77
N LYS A 212 49.30 -23.46 1.10
CA LYS A 212 50.17 -23.83 -0.04
C LYS A 212 50.08 -22.87 -1.22
N LEU A 213 48.90 -22.29 -1.46
CA LEU A 213 48.65 -21.37 -2.58
C LEU A 213 48.92 -19.90 -2.23
N ASN A 214 49.52 -19.60 -1.07
CA ASN A 214 49.76 -18.24 -0.55
C ASN A 214 48.50 -17.34 -0.60
N LYS A 215 47.31 -17.89 -0.33
CA LYS A 215 46.03 -17.14 -0.34
C LYS A 215 45.57 -16.65 1.04
N GLY A 216 46.50 -16.56 1.98
CA GLY A 216 46.28 -16.17 3.38
C GLY A 216 45.75 -17.29 4.28
N THR A 217 45.75 -17.05 5.59
CA THR A 217 45.37 -18.02 6.63
C THR A 217 43.85 -18.14 6.72
N ARG A 218 43.26 -19.08 5.97
CA ARG A 218 41.81 -19.31 5.93
C ARG A 218 41.44 -20.58 6.71
N PHE A 219 40.38 -20.54 7.51
CA PHE A 219 39.97 -21.64 8.39
C PHE A 219 38.66 -22.26 7.89
N HIS A 220 38.77 -23.38 7.19
CA HIS A 220 37.64 -24.19 6.73
C HIS A 220 38.11 -25.64 6.48
N PRO A 221 37.20 -26.62 6.49
CA PRO A 221 37.51 -28.00 6.07
C PRO A 221 38.10 -28.01 4.66
N GLU A 222 39.08 -28.87 4.40
CA GLU A 222 39.75 -28.93 3.09
C GLU A 222 38.82 -29.36 1.96
N GLU A 223 37.81 -30.18 2.26
CA GLU A 223 36.77 -30.61 1.32
C GLU A 223 35.94 -29.45 0.79
N LYS A 224 35.74 -28.41 1.62
CA LYS A 224 35.02 -27.18 1.25
C LYS A 224 35.96 -26.10 0.72
N CYS A 225 37.23 -26.42 0.47
CA CYS A 225 38.18 -25.47 -0.11
C CYS A 225 37.82 -25.21 -1.57
N TRP A 226 37.36 -23.99 -1.87
CA TRP A 226 37.05 -23.54 -3.22
C TRP A 226 38.18 -23.79 -4.23
N PHE A 227 39.45 -23.65 -3.80
CA PHE A 227 40.61 -23.88 -4.66
C PHE A 227 40.84 -25.36 -4.96
N LYS A 228 40.44 -26.26 -4.07
CA LYS A 228 40.50 -27.71 -4.29
C LYS A 228 39.41 -28.15 -5.26
N ILE A 229 38.17 -27.69 -5.03
CA ILE A 229 37.02 -27.98 -5.89
C ILE A 229 37.28 -27.52 -7.33
N LYS A 230 37.82 -26.31 -7.53
CA LYS A 230 38.18 -25.82 -8.87
C LYS A 230 39.28 -26.60 -9.57
N ALA A 231 40.23 -27.17 -8.82
CA ALA A 231 41.27 -28.03 -9.40
C ALA A 231 40.66 -29.36 -9.86
N ASP A 232 39.76 -29.93 -9.05
CA ASP A 232 39.07 -31.20 -9.34
C ASP A 232 38.07 -31.05 -10.50
N GLU A 233 37.39 -29.90 -10.62
CA GLU A 233 36.48 -29.58 -11.73
C GLU A 233 37.21 -29.39 -13.07
N LYS A 234 38.44 -28.85 -13.06
CA LYS A 234 39.27 -28.70 -14.26
C LYS A 234 39.70 -30.04 -14.86
N HIS A 235 39.73 -31.11 -14.06
CA HIS A 235 40.05 -32.47 -14.53
C HIS A 235 38.84 -33.23 -15.09
N LYS A 236 37.60 -32.73 -14.96
CA LYS A 236 36.36 -33.46 -15.33
C LYS A 236 35.62 -32.95 -16.57
N ASN A 237 36.01 -31.82 -17.17
CA ASN A 237 35.28 -31.28 -18.32
C ASN A 237 35.85 -31.74 -19.67
N SER A 238 35.16 -32.71 -20.29
CA SER A 238 35.00 -32.81 -21.76
C SER A 238 33.55 -32.41 -22.13
N PRO A 239 33.26 -31.93 -23.36
CA PRO A 239 32.20 -30.93 -23.54
C PRO A 239 30.89 -31.51 -24.09
N ILE A 240 29.74 -31.23 -23.46
CA ILE A 240 28.42 -31.41 -24.09
C ILE A 240 27.44 -30.27 -23.75
N ARG A 241 27.09 -29.54 -24.84
CA ARG A 241 25.84 -28.91 -25.31
C ARG A 241 24.91 -28.12 -24.36
N GLN A 242 24.67 -26.87 -24.78
CA GLN A 242 23.53 -26.01 -24.46
C GLN A 242 22.20 -26.56 -25.00
N VAL A 243 21.14 -26.47 -24.20
CA VAL A 243 19.74 -26.43 -24.70
C VAL A 243 18.93 -25.41 -23.87
N ASN A 244 18.18 -24.58 -24.59
CA ASN A 244 17.28 -23.52 -24.15
C ASN A 244 16.06 -24.05 -23.36
N ALA A 245 15.57 -23.27 -22.38
CA ALA A 245 14.27 -23.48 -21.76
C ALA A 245 13.42 -22.21 -21.89
N SER A 246 12.59 -22.17 -22.94
CA SER A 246 11.45 -21.28 -23.11
C SER A 246 10.18 -22.13 -23.11
N MET A 247 9.45 -22.15 -21.99
CA MET A 247 8.10 -22.71 -21.84
C MET A 247 7.64 -22.23 -20.45
N ILE A 248 6.64 -21.36 -20.31
CA ILE A 248 5.22 -21.68 -20.35
C ILE A 248 4.46 -20.35 -20.58
N GLU A 249 3.79 -20.21 -21.73
CA GLU A 249 2.63 -19.32 -21.90
C GLU A 249 1.44 -20.23 -22.12
N ALA A 250 0.46 -20.16 -21.22
CA ALA A 250 -0.78 -20.90 -21.30
C ALA A 250 -1.76 -20.11 -22.17
N GLU A 251 -2.00 -20.67 -23.36
CA GLU A 251 -3.23 -20.68 -24.16
C GLU A 251 -4.39 -19.82 -23.68
N LEU A 252 -4.74 -18.80 -24.49
CA LEU A 252 -6.10 -18.36 -24.75
C LEU A 252 -6.06 -17.56 -26.05
N ILE A 253 -6.58 -18.12 -27.15
CA ILE A 253 -7.37 -17.47 -28.22
C ILE A 253 -7.76 -18.58 -29.20
N GLU A 254 -9.03 -18.97 -29.14
CA GLU A 254 -9.72 -19.74 -30.17
C GLU A 254 -10.02 -18.85 -31.38
N GLU A 255 -9.65 -19.38 -32.54
CA GLU A 255 -10.35 -19.36 -33.82
C GLU A 255 -10.98 -18.05 -34.33
N ASN A 256 -10.28 -17.42 -35.28
CA ASN A 256 -10.92 -16.88 -36.48
C ASN A 256 -10.05 -17.23 -37.69
N GLN A 257 -10.33 -18.39 -38.30
CA GLN A 257 -9.80 -18.73 -39.61
C GLN A 257 -10.49 -17.84 -40.66
N LYS A 258 -9.71 -16.96 -41.28
CA LYS A 258 -9.95 -16.54 -42.67
C LYS A 258 -9.16 -17.52 -43.55
N ASN A 259 -9.81 -18.09 -44.55
CA ASN A 259 -9.26 -18.25 -45.89
C ASN A 259 -10.39 -18.54 -46.89
N GLU A 260 -10.30 -17.80 -48.00
CA GLU A 260 -10.87 -18.01 -49.35
C GLU A 260 -12.39 -17.87 -49.58
#